data_AF-A0A8T3TFT3-F1
#
_entry.id   AF-A0A8T3TFT3-F1
#
_cell.length_a   1.000
_cell.length_b   1.000
_cell.length_c   1.000
_cell.angle_alpha   90.00
_cell.angle_beta   90.00
_cell.angle_gamma   90.00
#
_symmetry.space_group_name_H-M   'P 1'
#
loop_
_entity.id
_entity.type
_entity.pdbx_description
1 polymer ?
#
loop_
_entity_poly.entity_id
_entity_poly.type
_entity_poly.pdbx_seq_one_letter_code
_entity_poly.pdbx_strand_id
1 'polypeptide(L)'
;MKIIIVTQEENLYLPRSFAKVCRAWPDSVVAIVSAPAMSTHGGTRKGFIKHFRLFGVRGTAILAARVILAKLKAMLTSPGREGPFHSIEQVARAWHIPYHPVPDLKGRRFTAVLDQHQPDLLVSISCPQVIGKSIRDRLPLGAINVHGAPLPRYRGLMPAFWVLRNGETTTATTVHYLAAKLDDGEIVGQREIEILPQDTWDSLVRRTKDAGADLLVGAIVQIRDGTVVPRPNPEAEGTYFSFPTAEDKRAFLAAGRRFF
;
A
#
# COMPACT_ATOMS: atom_id res chain seq x y z
N MET A 1 15.61 -12.60 10.98
CA MET A 1 15.19 -12.14 9.65
C MET A 1 15.14 -10.62 9.65
N LYS A 2 15.80 -9.97 8.70
CA LYS A 2 15.83 -8.52 8.52
C LYS A 2 14.84 -8.12 7.43
N ILE A 3 13.94 -7.19 7.75
CA ILE A 3 12.87 -6.73 6.88
C ILE A 3 13.10 -5.26 6.56
N ILE A 4 13.09 -4.92 5.27
CA ILE A 4 12.91 -3.54 4.83
C ILE A 4 11.47 -3.36 4.33
N ILE A 5 10.82 -2.29 4.79
CA ILE A 5 9.51 -1.91 4.28
C ILE A 5 9.68 -0.75 3.30
N VAL A 6 9.15 -0.88 2.10
CA VAL A 6 9.08 0.20 1.10
C VAL A 6 7.64 0.68 0.93
N THR A 7 7.48 2.00 0.81
CA THR A 7 6.16 2.65 0.79
C THR A 7 6.18 3.99 0.06
N GLN A 8 5.05 4.67 0.09
CA GLN A 8 4.92 6.08 -0.25
C GLN A 8 4.57 6.91 0.99
N GLU A 9 4.84 8.21 0.92
CA GLU A 9 4.37 9.13 1.93
C GLU A 9 2.84 9.31 1.82
N GLU A 10 2.12 8.85 2.84
CA GLU A 10 0.67 8.93 2.93
C GLU A 10 0.28 9.02 4.42
N ASN A 11 -0.54 10.02 4.77
CA ASN A 11 -0.79 10.38 6.17
C ASN A 11 -2.11 9.82 6.73
N LEU A 12 -3.03 9.34 5.90
CA LEU A 12 -4.42 9.06 6.29
C LEU A 12 -4.70 7.59 6.62
N TYR A 13 -4.08 6.67 5.88
CA TYR A 13 -4.40 5.24 5.94
C TYR A 13 -3.18 4.40 6.35
N LEU A 14 -2.01 4.69 5.78
CA LEU A 14 -0.82 3.84 5.98
C LEU A 14 -0.23 3.83 7.40
N PRO A 15 -0.20 4.95 8.17
CA PRO A 15 0.45 4.94 9.49
C PRO A 15 -0.09 3.86 10.44
N ARG A 16 -1.40 3.59 10.40
CA ARG A 16 -2.03 2.54 11.20
C ARG A 16 -1.58 1.13 10.76
N SER A 17 -1.58 0.85 9.46
CA SER A 17 -1.14 -0.44 8.93
C SER A 17 0.35 -0.70 9.25
N PHE A 18 1.19 0.33 9.19
CA PHE A 18 2.60 0.24 9.55
C PHE A 18 2.81 -0.05 11.03
N ALA A 19 2.08 0.64 11.91
CA ALA A 19 2.14 0.41 13.35
C ALA A 19 1.81 -1.05 13.71
N LYS A 20 0.81 -1.67 13.04
CA LYS A 20 0.50 -3.09 13.22
C LYS A 20 1.68 -4.00 12.86
N VAL A 21 2.31 -3.78 11.70
CA VAL A 21 3.45 -4.58 11.25
C VAL A 21 4.66 -4.40 12.18
N CYS A 22 4.99 -3.16 12.56
CA CYS A 22 6.10 -2.88 13.48
C CYS A 22 5.86 -3.44 14.88
N ARG A 23 4.61 -3.48 15.35
CA ARG A 23 4.25 -4.11 16.63
C ARG A 23 4.43 -5.63 16.60
N ALA A 24 4.09 -6.27 15.49
CA ALA A 24 4.28 -7.72 15.34
C ALA A 24 5.76 -8.11 15.13
N TRP A 25 6.58 -7.19 14.62
CA TRP A 25 7.97 -7.43 14.21
C TRP A 25 8.95 -6.34 14.67
N PRO A 26 8.99 -5.99 15.97
CA PRO A 26 9.70 -4.81 16.46
C PRO A 26 11.20 -4.82 16.17
N ASP A 27 11.83 -5.99 16.23
CA ASP A 27 13.28 -6.13 16.05
C ASP A 27 13.68 -6.63 14.65
N SER A 28 12.69 -6.98 13.82
CA SER A 28 12.94 -7.47 12.46
C SER A 28 12.84 -6.39 11.40
N VAL A 29 12.09 -5.31 11.62
CA VAL A 29 12.02 -4.18 10.67
C VAL A 29 13.25 -3.29 10.86
N VAL A 30 14.23 -3.43 9.97
CA VAL A 30 15.54 -2.75 10.11
C VAL A 30 15.61 -1.38 9.43
N ALA A 31 14.69 -1.09 8.51
CA ALA A 31 14.54 0.23 7.90
C ALA A 31 13.17 0.37 7.21
N ILE A 32 12.67 1.59 7.18
CA ILE A 32 11.50 2.00 6.37
C ILE A 32 11.97 2.99 5.31
N VAL A 33 11.64 2.70 4.04
CA VAL A 33 11.99 3.52 2.90
C VAL A 33 10.72 4.07 2.27
N SER A 34 10.63 5.39 2.11
CA SER A 34 9.53 6.02 1.37
C SER A 34 10.03 6.58 0.04
N ALA A 35 9.20 6.44 -0.99
CA ALA A 35 9.42 7.06 -2.29
C ALA A 35 8.16 7.80 -2.77
N PRO A 36 8.29 8.83 -3.61
CA PRO A 36 7.14 9.56 -4.15
C PRO A 36 6.13 8.67 -4.88
N ALA A 37 4.84 9.02 -4.73
CA ALA A 37 3.69 8.38 -5.37
C ALA A 37 3.84 8.26 -6.92
N MET A 38 3.45 7.16 -7.57
CA MET A 38 3.39 7.12 -9.05
C MET A 38 2.34 8.06 -9.61
N SER A 39 1.33 8.41 -8.83
CA SER A 39 0.35 9.43 -9.25
C SER A 39 1.00 10.78 -9.52
N THR A 40 2.20 11.05 -8.99
CA THR A 40 3.01 12.24 -9.29
C THR A 40 4.04 11.99 -10.41
N HIS A 41 4.08 10.82 -11.06
CA HIS A 41 4.86 10.64 -12.30
C HIS A 41 4.30 11.59 -13.38
N GLY A 42 5.17 12.48 -13.86
CA GLY A 42 4.79 13.61 -14.71
C GLY A 42 4.51 14.92 -13.95
N GLY A 43 4.77 14.97 -12.65
CA GLY A 43 4.72 16.15 -11.78
C GLY A 43 3.55 16.16 -10.78
N THR A 44 3.77 16.80 -9.63
CA THR A 44 2.75 17.02 -8.58
C THR A 44 1.47 17.64 -9.13
N ARG A 45 1.59 18.56 -10.10
CA ARG A 45 0.46 19.18 -10.80
C ARG A 45 -0.40 18.17 -11.55
N LYS A 46 0.20 17.22 -12.29
CA LYS A 46 -0.57 16.20 -13.03
C LYS A 46 -1.27 15.24 -12.06
N GLY A 47 -0.60 14.86 -10.97
CA GLY A 47 -1.20 14.06 -9.91
C GLY A 47 -2.40 14.75 -9.27
N PHE A 48 -2.25 16.03 -8.93
CA PHE A 48 -3.34 16.86 -8.42
C PHE A 48 -4.52 16.93 -9.40
N ILE A 49 -4.27 17.21 -10.69
CA ILE A 49 -5.33 17.28 -11.71
C ILE A 49 -6.10 15.95 -11.81
N LYS A 50 -5.40 14.80 -11.78
CA LYS A 50 -6.04 13.48 -11.81
C LYS A 50 -6.96 13.27 -10.60
N HIS A 51 -6.48 13.58 -9.40
CA HIS A 51 -7.26 13.44 -8.18
C HIS A 51 -8.44 14.42 -8.14
N PHE A 52 -8.21 15.67 -8.53
CA PHE A 52 -9.27 16.69 -8.61
C PHE A 52 -10.39 16.28 -9.57
N ARG A 53 -10.04 15.77 -10.76
CA ARG A 53 -11.03 15.25 -11.72
C ARG A 53 -11.83 14.09 -11.13
N LEU A 54 -11.18 13.18 -10.42
CA LEU A 54 -11.83 12.02 -9.80
C LEU A 54 -12.73 12.42 -8.62
N PHE A 55 -12.20 13.10 -7.62
CA PHE A 55 -12.93 13.42 -6.39
C PHE A 55 -13.84 14.65 -6.49
N GLY A 56 -13.64 15.50 -7.51
CA GLY A 56 -14.35 16.78 -7.65
C GLY A 56 -13.95 17.80 -6.58
N VAL A 57 -14.59 18.97 -6.60
CA VAL A 57 -14.28 20.08 -5.67
C VAL A 57 -14.45 19.66 -4.22
N ARG A 58 -15.65 19.16 -3.87
CA ARG A 58 -15.98 18.75 -2.48
C ARG A 58 -15.05 17.64 -1.98
N GLY A 59 -14.87 16.57 -2.77
CA GLY A 59 -14.03 15.44 -2.36
C GLY A 59 -12.55 15.83 -2.22
N THR A 60 -12.05 16.68 -3.12
CA THR A 60 -10.67 17.19 -3.03
C THR A 60 -10.49 18.08 -1.80
N ALA A 61 -11.47 18.95 -1.49
CA ALA A 61 -11.43 19.79 -0.29
C ALA A 61 -11.42 18.94 1.00
N ILE A 62 -12.25 17.90 1.07
CA ILE A 62 -12.29 16.95 2.20
C ILE A 62 -10.93 16.27 2.38
N LEU A 63 -10.35 15.72 1.30
CA LEU A 63 -9.04 15.07 1.36
C LEU A 63 -7.94 16.06 1.76
N ALA A 64 -7.91 17.24 1.15
CA ALA A 64 -6.91 18.26 1.45
C ALA A 64 -6.97 18.68 2.93
N ALA A 65 -8.16 18.98 3.45
CA ALA A 65 -8.34 19.32 4.86
C ALA A 65 -7.86 18.19 5.79
N ARG A 66 -8.20 16.93 5.47
CA ARG A 66 -7.75 15.77 6.25
C ARG A 66 -6.23 15.57 6.21
N VAL A 67 -5.60 15.73 5.04
CA VAL A 67 -4.13 15.62 4.91
C VAL A 67 -3.44 16.76 5.64
N ILE A 68 -3.91 18.00 5.52
CA ILE A 68 -3.38 19.16 6.25
C ILE A 68 -3.47 18.91 7.75
N LEU A 69 -4.64 18.50 8.24
CA LEU A 69 -4.84 18.19 9.65
C LEU A 69 -3.92 17.07 10.13
N ALA A 70 -3.77 15.99 9.34
CA ALA A 70 -2.86 14.89 9.69
C ALA A 70 -1.40 15.36 9.74
N LYS A 71 -0.95 16.19 8.78
CA LYS A 71 0.41 16.76 8.79
C LYS A 71 0.64 17.68 9.99
N LEU A 72 -0.32 18.55 10.31
CA LEU A 72 -0.25 19.41 11.50
C LEU A 72 -0.15 18.56 12.78
N LYS A 73 -1.00 17.54 12.92
CA LYS A 73 -0.89 16.60 14.04
C LYS A 73 0.45 15.88 14.06
N ALA A 74 0.98 15.46 12.91
CA ALA A 74 2.27 14.80 12.82
C ALA A 74 3.44 15.69 13.29
N MET A 75 3.34 17.00 13.07
CA MET A 75 4.33 17.99 13.55
C MET A 75 4.20 18.29 15.04
N LEU A 76 2.97 18.29 15.56
CA LEU A 76 2.67 18.70 16.94
C LEU A 76 2.71 17.54 17.95
N THR A 77 2.75 16.29 17.50
CA THR A 77 2.75 15.12 18.39
C THR A 77 3.98 14.23 18.17
N SER A 78 4.40 13.55 19.24
CA SER A 78 5.42 12.50 19.19
C SER A 78 4.89 11.27 19.93
N PRO A 79 3.99 10.50 19.31
CA PRO A 79 3.33 9.37 19.96
C PRO A 79 4.34 8.28 20.33
N GLY A 80 4.08 7.57 21.43
CA GLY A 80 4.73 6.28 21.72
C GLY A 80 4.17 5.16 20.83
N ARG A 81 4.55 3.89 21.13
CA ARG A 81 4.18 2.71 20.32
C ARG A 81 2.67 2.42 20.22
N GLU A 82 1.85 3.05 21.06
CA GLU A 82 0.39 2.93 21.02
C GLU A 82 -0.30 3.89 20.04
N GLY A 83 0.41 4.90 19.54
CA GLY A 83 -0.16 5.92 18.66
C GLY A 83 -1.01 6.95 19.42
N PRO A 84 -1.91 7.66 18.73
CA PRO A 84 -2.19 7.60 17.29
C PRO A 84 -1.06 8.17 16.44
N PHE A 85 -0.85 7.59 15.27
CA PHE A 85 0.15 8.04 14.29
C PHE A 85 -0.50 8.81 13.13
N HIS A 86 0.18 9.84 12.66
CA HIS A 86 -0.27 10.68 11.54
C HIS A 86 0.75 10.77 10.40
N SER A 87 1.87 10.07 10.50
CA SER A 87 2.86 9.90 9.43
C SER A 87 3.61 8.58 9.59
N ILE A 88 4.23 8.10 8.51
CA ILE A 88 5.13 6.94 8.55
C ILE A 88 6.37 7.24 9.38
N GLU A 89 6.88 8.46 9.34
CA GLU A 89 8.04 8.87 10.13
C GLU A 89 7.78 8.79 11.64
N GLN A 90 6.59 9.18 12.11
CA GLN A 90 6.22 9.01 13.52
C GLN A 90 6.20 7.54 13.93
N VAL A 91 5.72 6.64 13.05
CA VAL A 91 5.81 5.19 13.29
C VAL A 91 7.28 4.77 13.36
N ALA A 92 8.11 5.11 12.38
CA ALA A 92 9.52 4.75 12.40
C ALA A 92 10.22 5.21 13.70
N ARG A 93 9.96 6.45 14.12
CA ARG A 93 10.51 7.04 15.35
C ARG A 93 10.08 6.30 16.62
N ALA A 94 8.80 5.96 16.75
CA ALA A 94 8.26 5.29 17.95
C ALA A 94 8.82 3.87 18.17
N TRP A 95 9.34 3.24 17.11
CA TRP A 95 10.01 1.94 17.16
C TRP A 95 11.53 2.04 16.97
N HIS A 96 12.10 3.25 16.91
CA HIS A 96 13.53 3.48 16.66
C HIS A 96 14.04 2.84 15.36
N ILE A 97 13.19 2.79 14.34
CA ILE A 97 13.51 2.27 13.01
C ILE A 97 14.08 3.40 12.15
N PRO A 98 15.24 3.21 11.49
CA PRO A 98 15.75 4.15 10.49
C PRO A 98 14.73 4.43 9.37
N TYR A 99 14.45 5.71 9.13
CA TYR A 99 13.54 6.15 8.08
C TYR A 99 14.31 6.85 6.96
N HIS A 100 14.14 6.38 5.73
CA HIS A 100 14.89 6.84 4.56
C HIS A 100 13.95 7.30 3.44
N PRO A 101 13.68 8.61 3.33
CA PRO A 101 13.07 9.18 2.13
C PRO A 101 14.05 9.14 0.96
N VAL A 102 13.66 8.50 -0.14
CA VAL A 102 14.44 8.40 -1.38
C VAL A 102 13.64 8.96 -2.56
N PRO A 103 14.30 9.55 -3.58
CA PRO A 103 13.58 10.09 -4.73
C PRO A 103 12.93 9.00 -5.59
N ASP A 104 13.52 7.80 -5.61
CA ASP A 104 13.06 6.65 -6.37
C ASP A 104 13.66 5.34 -5.83
N LEU A 105 13.07 4.20 -6.21
CA LEU A 105 13.52 2.85 -5.83
C LEU A 105 14.41 2.18 -6.89
N LYS A 106 15.02 2.94 -7.79
CA LYS A 106 15.92 2.44 -8.84
C LYS A 106 17.34 3.00 -8.71
N GLY A 107 17.50 4.10 -7.98
CA GLY A 107 18.72 4.87 -7.87
C GLY A 107 19.61 4.47 -6.71
N ARG A 108 20.82 5.05 -6.71
CA ARG A 108 21.89 4.75 -5.76
C ARG A 108 21.50 4.93 -4.29
N ARG A 109 20.59 5.86 -3.97
CA ARG A 109 20.16 6.08 -2.58
C ARG A 109 19.44 4.87 -2.01
N PHE A 110 18.52 4.27 -2.77
CA PHE A 110 17.83 3.07 -2.31
C PHE A 110 18.78 1.87 -2.24
N THR A 111 19.64 1.70 -3.24
CA THR A 111 20.69 0.66 -3.22
C THR A 111 21.58 0.77 -1.99
N ALA A 112 22.02 1.98 -1.63
CA ALA A 112 22.84 2.19 -0.43
C ALA A 112 22.13 1.78 0.87
N VAL A 113 20.82 2.01 0.98
CA VAL A 113 20.03 1.52 2.13
C VAL A 113 19.99 -0.02 2.15
N LEU A 114 19.81 -0.67 1.00
CA LEU A 114 19.85 -2.13 0.92
C LEU A 114 21.23 -2.68 1.30
N ASP A 115 22.30 -2.02 0.85
CA ASP A 115 23.70 -2.40 1.15
C ASP A 115 24.02 -2.22 2.64
N GLN A 116 23.51 -1.14 3.26
CA GLN A 116 23.70 -0.86 4.68
C GLN A 116 22.99 -1.88 5.57
N HIS A 117 21.74 -2.24 5.23
CA HIS A 117 20.89 -3.03 6.12
C HIS A 117 20.91 -4.54 5.82
N GLN A 118 21.27 -4.94 4.59
CA GLN A 118 21.32 -6.33 4.12
C GLN A 118 20.01 -7.08 4.46
N PRO A 119 18.85 -6.64 3.95
CA PRO A 119 17.56 -7.26 4.28
C PRO A 119 17.42 -8.67 3.69
N ASP A 120 16.78 -9.56 4.44
CA ASP A 120 16.38 -10.88 3.98
C ASP A 120 15.10 -10.82 3.14
N LEU A 121 14.16 -9.96 3.56
CA LEU A 121 12.83 -9.79 2.97
C LEU A 121 12.55 -8.30 2.71
N LEU A 122 12.00 -8.00 1.55
CA LEU A 122 11.43 -6.69 1.26
C LEU A 122 9.90 -6.74 1.28
N VAL A 123 9.29 -5.81 1.99
CA VAL A 123 7.82 -5.70 2.07
C VAL A 123 7.38 -4.38 1.43
N SER A 124 6.62 -4.48 0.34
CA SER A 124 5.97 -3.34 -0.32
C SER A 124 4.56 -3.12 0.24
N ILE A 125 4.31 -1.93 0.79
CA ILE A 125 2.99 -1.54 1.28
C ILE A 125 2.54 -0.28 0.55
N SER A 126 1.63 -0.43 -0.42
CA SER A 126 1.19 0.70 -1.26
C SER A 126 2.36 1.43 -1.92
N CYS A 127 3.47 0.74 -2.15
CA CYS A 127 4.58 1.30 -2.87
C CYS A 127 4.19 1.38 -4.35
N PRO A 128 4.26 2.57 -4.95
CA PRO A 128 3.80 2.75 -6.30
C PRO A 128 4.87 2.37 -7.32
N GLN A 129 6.13 2.20 -6.93
CA GLN A 129 7.22 2.01 -7.88
C GLN A 129 7.54 0.53 -8.08
N VAL A 130 7.80 0.15 -9.33
CA VAL A 130 8.26 -1.21 -9.66
C VAL A 130 9.67 -1.41 -9.13
N ILE A 131 9.86 -2.49 -8.35
CA ILE A 131 11.16 -2.90 -7.85
C ILE A 131 11.85 -3.77 -8.90
N GLY A 132 13.00 -3.27 -9.39
CA GLY A 132 13.75 -3.92 -10.47
C GLY A 132 14.24 -5.32 -10.10
N LYS A 133 14.43 -6.17 -11.11
CA LYS A 133 14.94 -7.54 -10.95
C LYS A 133 16.26 -7.59 -10.17
N SER A 134 17.19 -6.67 -10.46
CA SER A 134 18.48 -6.57 -9.77
C SER A 134 18.38 -6.33 -8.27
N ILE A 135 17.26 -5.78 -7.78
CA ILE A 135 17.01 -5.64 -6.34
C ILE A 135 16.30 -6.89 -5.80
N ARG A 136 15.30 -7.40 -6.54
CA ARG A 136 14.54 -8.59 -6.12
C ARG A 136 15.42 -9.83 -5.96
N ASP A 137 16.37 -10.03 -6.87
CA ASP A 137 17.29 -11.18 -6.85
C ASP A 137 18.29 -11.14 -5.68
N ARG A 138 18.44 -9.98 -5.00
CA ARG A 138 19.35 -9.82 -3.86
C ARG A 138 18.74 -10.24 -2.52
N LEU A 139 17.44 -10.53 -2.49
CA LEU A 139 16.69 -10.77 -1.26
C LEU A 139 16.52 -12.29 -1.06
N PRO A 140 17.18 -12.89 -0.05
CA PRO A 140 17.10 -14.33 0.22
C PRO A 140 15.68 -14.88 0.32
N LEU A 141 14.75 -14.11 0.90
CA LEU A 141 13.35 -14.48 1.07
C LEU A 141 12.43 -13.73 0.09
N GLY A 142 13.02 -13.09 -0.91
CA GLY A 142 12.33 -12.35 -1.95
C GLY A 142 11.72 -11.02 -1.50
N ALA A 143 10.76 -10.56 -2.29
CA ALA A 143 10.02 -9.34 -2.03
C ALA A 143 8.52 -9.62 -2.15
N ILE A 144 7.73 -9.16 -1.18
CA ILE A 144 6.27 -9.32 -1.17
C ILE A 144 5.56 -7.97 -1.21
N ASN A 145 4.32 -7.96 -1.66
CA ASN A 145 3.47 -6.78 -1.73
C ASN A 145 2.08 -7.05 -1.17
N VAL A 146 1.48 -6.03 -0.58
CA VAL A 146 0.08 -6.04 -0.12
C VAL A 146 -0.79 -5.29 -1.12
N HIS A 147 -1.63 -6.03 -1.85
CA HIS A 147 -2.62 -5.49 -2.77
C HIS A 147 -4.02 -5.45 -2.14
N GLY A 148 -4.78 -4.40 -2.45
CA GLY A 148 -6.11 -4.14 -1.87
C GLY A 148 -7.26 -4.75 -2.66
N ALA A 149 -7.05 -5.86 -3.35
CA ALA A 149 -8.04 -6.54 -4.18
C ALA A 149 -7.78 -8.07 -4.26
N PRO A 150 -8.74 -8.86 -4.76
CA PRO A 150 -8.57 -10.30 -4.98
C PRO A 150 -7.77 -10.57 -6.27
N LEU A 151 -6.48 -10.86 -6.16
CA LEU A 151 -5.69 -11.36 -7.30
C LEU A 151 -6.12 -12.79 -7.67
N PRO A 152 -6.13 -13.15 -8.98
CA PRO A 152 -5.60 -12.40 -10.13
C PRO A 152 -6.45 -11.23 -10.64
N ARG A 153 -7.69 -11.06 -10.16
CA ARG A 153 -8.58 -9.96 -10.57
C ARG A 153 -8.13 -8.61 -9.97
N TYR A 154 -8.59 -7.52 -10.57
CA TYR A 154 -8.41 -6.16 -10.04
C TYR A 154 -6.95 -5.74 -9.81
N ARG A 155 -6.02 -6.19 -10.68
CA ARG A 155 -4.63 -5.71 -10.72
C ARG A 155 -4.58 -4.21 -11.02
N GLY A 156 -3.48 -3.58 -10.66
CA GLY A 156 -3.23 -2.18 -11.01
C GLY A 156 -3.72 -1.21 -9.94
N LEU A 157 -4.36 -0.11 -10.37
CA LEU A 157 -4.52 1.08 -9.53
C LEU A 157 -5.94 1.20 -8.96
N MET A 158 -6.02 1.74 -7.73
CA MET A 158 -7.27 2.07 -7.04
C MET A 158 -8.29 0.92 -6.97
N PRO A 159 -7.93 -0.28 -6.51
CA PRO A 159 -8.82 -1.44 -6.50
C PRO A 159 -10.15 -1.19 -5.75
N ALA A 160 -10.12 -0.49 -4.62
CA ALA A 160 -11.32 -0.12 -3.87
C ALA A 160 -12.33 0.71 -4.70
N PHE A 161 -11.86 1.56 -5.62
CA PHE A 161 -12.76 2.28 -6.52
C PHE A 161 -13.41 1.32 -7.51
N TRP A 162 -12.62 0.43 -8.12
CA TRP A 162 -13.09 -0.46 -9.18
C TRP A 162 -14.08 -1.50 -8.69
N VAL A 163 -13.84 -2.12 -7.52
CA VAL A 163 -14.78 -3.10 -6.96
C VAL A 163 -16.13 -2.44 -6.61
N LEU A 164 -16.11 -1.21 -6.08
CA LEU A 164 -17.34 -0.45 -5.82
C LEU A 164 -18.05 -0.04 -7.11
N ARG A 165 -17.30 0.44 -8.11
CA ARG A 165 -17.82 0.85 -9.43
C ARG A 165 -18.46 -0.33 -10.16
N ASN A 166 -17.90 -1.53 -10.03
CA ASN A 166 -18.38 -2.74 -10.69
C ASN A 166 -19.50 -3.44 -9.92
N GLY A 167 -19.94 -2.90 -8.78
CA GLY A 167 -21.06 -3.46 -8.02
C GLY A 167 -20.71 -4.74 -7.27
N GLU A 168 -19.43 -5.01 -7.01
CA GLU A 168 -19.02 -6.18 -6.24
C GLU A 168 -19.60 -6.10 -4.81
N THR A 169 -20.00 -7.26 -4.27
CA THR A 169 -20.46 -7.42 -2.89
C THR A 169 -19.36 -7.93 -1.97
N THR A 170 -18.28 -8.47 -2.54
CA THR A 170 -17.07 -8.86 -1.83
C THR A 170 -15.82 -8.35 -2.55
N THR A 171 -14.76 -8.14 -1.79
CA THR A 171 -13.40 -7.90 -2.30
C THR A 171 -12.42 -8.72 -1.46
N ALA A 172 -11.14 -8.47 -1.61
CA ALA A 172 -10.13 -9.08 -0.75
C ALA A 172 -8.93 -8.15 -0.60
N THR A 173 -8.04 -8.50 0.32
CA THR A 173 -6.65 -8.08 0.29
C THR A 173 -5.78 -9.29 0.01
N THR A 174 -4.72 -9.11 -0.78
CA THR A 174 -3.82 -10.18 -1.21
C THR A 174 -2.39 -9.83 -0.84
N VAL A 175 -1.67 -10.76 -0.23
CA VAL A 175 -0.21 -10.73 -0.12
C VAL A 175 0.35 -11.65 -1.19
N HIS A 176 1.26 -11.15 -2.01
CA HIS A 176 1.86 -11.90 -3.10
C HIS A 176 3.34 -11.51 -3.26
N TYR A 177 4.14 -12.39 -3.87
CA TYR A 177 5.50 -12.04 -4.27
C TYR A 177 5.49 -11.00 -5.38
N LEU A 178 6.52 -10.15 -5.41
CA LEU A 178 6.77 -9.25 -6.53
C LEU A 178 7.44 -10.03 -7.66
N ALA A 179 6.84 -9.99 -8.85
CA ALA A 179 7.44 -10.52 -10.07
C ALA A 179 7.73 -9.37 -11.07
N ALA A 180 7.75 -9.66 -12.37
CA ALA A 180 8.23 -8.73 -13.37
C ALA A 180 7.19 -7.66 -13.73
N LYS A 181 5.90 -8.03 -13.74
CA LYS A 181 4.78 -7.11 -13.97
C LYS A 181 4.20 -6.65 -12.62
N LEU A 182 3.22 -5.75 -12.68
CA LEU A 182 2.49 -5.34 -11.48
C LEU A 182 1.49 -6.43 -11.09
N ASP A 183 1.49 -6.77 -9.80
CA ASP A 183 0.52 -7.69 -9.18
C ASP A 183 0.43 -9.08 -9.84
N ASP A 184 1.56 -9.60 -10.36
CA ASP A 184 1.63 -10.84 -11.15
C ASP A 184 2.34 -12.02 -10.46
N GLY A 185 3.03 -11.79 -9.34
CA GLY A 185 3.73 -12.87 -8.63
C GLY A 185 2.79 -13.77 -7.84
N GLU A 186 3.32 -14.90 -7.38
CA GLU A 186 2.57 -15.93 -6.67
C GLU A 186 1.96 -15.41 -5.37
N ILE A 187 0.74 -15.86 -5.07
CA ILE A 187 -0.05 -15.41 -3.93
C ILE A 187 0.39 -16.17 -2.68
N VAL A 188 0.87 -15.43 -1.68
CA VAL A 188 1.20 -15.96 -0.34
C VAL A 188 -0.07 -16.16 0.48
N GLY A 189 -0.99 -15.20 0.43
CA GLY A 189 -2.23 -15.26 1.17
C GLY A 189 -3.26 -14.29 0.62
N GLN A 190 -4.54 -14.56 0.87
CA GLN A 190 -5.63 -13.68 0.48
C GLN A 190 -6.72 -13.74 1.54
N ARG A 191 -7.28 -12.59 1.89
CA ARG A 191 -8.36 -12.46 2.87
C ARG A 191 -9.53 -11.73 2.25
N GLU A 192 -10.66 -12.41 2.15
CA GLU A 192 -11.91 -11.84 1.68
C GLU A 192 -12.44 -10.77 2.65
N ILE A 193 -13.11 -9.77 2.08
CA ILE A 193 -13.68 -8.62 2.78
C ILE A 193 -15.05 -8.35 2.17
N GLU A 194 -16.08 -8.36 3.01
CA GLU A 194 -17.43 -7.94 2.62
C GLU A 194 -17.47 -6.44 2.29
N ILE A 195 -18.18 -6.10 1.21
CA ILE A 195 -18.50 -4.72 0.84
C ILE A 195 -19.94 -4.43 1.29
N LEU A 196 -20.09 -3.54 2.27
CA LEU A 196 -21.40 -3.19 2.80
C LEU A 196 -22.14 -2.22 1.85
N PRO A 197 -23.48 -2.22 1.82
CA PRO A 197 -24.25 -1.30 0.98
C PRO A 197 -23.90 0.18 1.20
N GLN A 198 -23.61 0.56 2.44
CA GLN A 198 -23.27 1.94 2.84
C GLN A 198 -21.80 2.30 2.67
N ASP A 199 -20.93 1.34 2.29
CA ASP A 199 -19.49 1.60 2.17
C ASP A 199 -19.21 2.72 1.17
N THR A 200 -18.34 3.62 1.60
CA THR A 200 -17.72 4.62 0.76
C THR A 200 -16.36 4.11 0.30
N TRP A 201 -15.78 4.76 -0.70
CA TRP A 201 -14.40 4.47 -1.09
C TRP A 201 -13.45 4.62 0.12
N ASP A 202 -13.63 5.67 0.94
CA ASP A 202 -12.81 5.89 2.14
C ASP A 202 -12.94 4.75 3.17
N SER A 203 -14.17 4.30 3.48
CA SER A 203 -14.38 3.23 4.46
C SER A 203 -13.82 1.90 3.98
N LEU A 204 -13.99 1.58 2.69
CA LEU A 204 -13.47 0.36 2.10
C LEU A 204 -11.93 0.37 2.01
N VAL A 205 -11.32 1.51 1.67
CA VAL A 205 -9.85 1.66 1.71
C VAL A 205 -9.32 1.42 3.12
N ARG A 206 -9.92 1.99 4.16
CA ARG A 206 -9.48 1.74 5.55
C ARG A 206 -9.58 0.26 5.91
N ARG A 207 -10.71 -0.37 5.60
CA ARG A 207 -10.97 -1.78 5.93
C ARG A 207 -9.98 -2.71 5.21
N THR A 208 -9.75 -2.50 3.92
CA THR A 208 -8.79 -3.28 3.12
C THR A 208 -7.35 -3.07 3.59
N LYS A 209 -6.95 -1.86 3.98
CA LYS A 209 -5.60 -1.60 4.54
C LYS A 209 -5.40 -2.20 5.93
N ASP A 210 -6.43 -2.19 6.75
CA ASP A 210 -6.38 -2.79 8.10
C ASP A 210 -6.30 -4.32 8.03
N ALA A 211 -7.15 -4.93 7.20
CA ALA A 211 -7.12 -6.38 6.94
C ALA A 211 -5.84 -6.82 6.23
N GLY A 212 -5.31 -5.99 5.31
CA GLY A 212 -4.07 -6.27 4.59
C GLY A 212 -2.85 -6.25 5.48
N ALA A 213 -2.83 -5.40 6.51
CA ALA A 213 -1.78 -5.42 7.52
C ALA A 213 -1.81 -6.70 8.36
N ASP A 214 -3.00 -7.17 8.77
CA ASP A 214 -3.13 -8.43 9.52
C ASP A 214 -2.67 -9.63 8.67
N LEU A 215 -3.10 -9.68 7.41
CA LEU A 215 -2.70 -10.73 6.47
C LEU A 215 -1.19 -10.72 6.23
N LEU A 216 -0.59 -9.54 6.08
CA LEU A 216 0.85 -9.38 5.92
C LEU A 216 1.64 -9.91 7.12
N VAL A 217 1.18 -9.66 8.35
CA VAL A 217 1.84 -10.20 9.55
C VAL A 217 1.90 -11.73 9.50
N GLY A 218 0.77 -12.38 9.17
CA GLY A 218 0.72 -13.83 9.03
C GLY A 218 1.58 -14.36 7.87
N ALA A 219 1.59 -13.67 6.74
CA ALA A 219 2.44 -14.01 5.59
C ALA A 219 3.94 -13.97 5.94
N ILE A 220 4.38 -12.96 6.70
CA ILE A 220 5.77 -12.85 7.16
C ILE A 220 6.15 -14.02 8.08
N VAL A 221 5.22 -14.49 8.95
CA VAL A 221 5.45 -15.69 9.77
C VAL A 221 5.70 -16.91 8.88
N GLN A 222 4.82 -17.15 7.89
CA GLN A 222 4.94 -18.31 7.00
C GLN A 222 6.25 -18.30 6.19
N ILE A 223 6.66 -17.12 5.73
CA ILE A 223 7.92 -16.94 4.99
C ILE A 223 9.13 -17.18 5.89
N ARG A 224 9.14 -16.61 7.11
CA ARG A 224 10.21 -16.82 8.09
C ARG A 224 10.39 -18.30 8.43
N ASP A 225 9.27 -19.01 8.61
CA ASP A 225 9.25 -20.40 9.06
C ASP A 225 9.43 -21.39 7.89
N GLY A 226 9.51 -20.92 6.65
CA GLY A 226 9.62 -21.77 5.46
C GLY A 226 8.38 -22.62 5.19
N THR A 227 7.21 -22.23 5.73
CA THR A 227 5.94 -22.97 5.62
C THR A 227 5.01 -22.41 4.55
N VAL A 228 5.41 -21.32 3.89
CA VAL A 228 4.63 -20.72 2.81
C VAL A 228 4.45 -21.69 1.64
N VAL A 229 3.21 -21.86 1.19
CA VAL A 229 2.87 -22.58 -0.04
C VAL A 229 2.23 -21.56 -1.00
N PRO A 230 3.02 -20.91 -1.87
CA PRO A 230 2.51 -19.90 -2.77
C PRO A 230 1.52 -20.50 -3.76
N ARG A 231 0.44 -19.77 -4.06
CA ARG A 231 -0.55 -20.16 -5.05
C ARG A 231 -0.29 -19.45 -6.38
N PRO A 232 -0.55 -20.10 -7.54
CA PRO A 232 -0.46 -19.45 -8.84
C PRO A 232 -1.32 -18.18 -8.93
N ASN A 233 -0.84 -17.21 -9.72
CA ASN A 233 -1.54 -15.95 -10.01
C ASN A 233 -1.69 -15.78 -11.53
N PRO A 234 -2.51 -16.62 -12.20
CA PRO A 234 -2.52 -16.73 -13.65
C PRO A 234 -3.09 -15.47 -14.31
N GLU A 235 -2.43 -15.00 -15.37
CA GLU A 235 -2.86 -13.83 -16.15
C GLU A 235 -4.20 -14.08 -16.87
N ALA A 236 -4.48 -15.34 -17.24
CA ALA A 236 -5.72 -15.75 -17.92
C ALA A 236 -7.00 -15.52 -17.10
N GLU A 237 -6.90 -15.51 -15.77
CA GLU A 237 -8.01 -15.24 -14.84
C GLU A 237 -8.00 -13.79 -14.35
N GLY A 238 -7.04 -12.99 -14.83
CA GLY A 238 -6.76 -11.66 -14.32
C GLY A 238 -7.57 -10.57 -15.00
N THR A 239 -7.79 -9.49 -14.25
CA THR A 239 -8.26 -8.21 -14.80
C THR A 239 -7.33 -7.11 -14.34
N TYR A 240 -7.11 -6.11 -15.20
CA TYR A 240 -6.23 -4.98 -14.91
C TYR A 240 -7.00 -3.68 -15.05
N PHE A 241 -6.81 -2.78 -14.09
CA PHE A 241 -7.40 -1.46 -14.13
C PHE A 241 -6.35 -0.36 -13.94
N SER A 242 -6.42 0.64 -14.81
CA SER A 242 -5.64 1.87 -14.68
C SER A 242 -6.26 2.83 -13.66
N PHE A 243 -5.69 4.03 -13.53
CA PHE A 243 -6.32 5.10 -12.75
C PHE A 243 -7.70 5.45 -13.35
N PRO A 244 -8.76 5.67 -12.55
CA PRO A 244 -10.10 5.93 -13.06
C PRO A 244 -10.20 7.18 -13.95
N THR A 245 -10.98 7.05 -15.03
CA THR A 245 -11.30 8.16 -15.94
C THR A 245 -12.50 8.98 -15.43
N ALA A 246 -12.83 10.06 -16.14
CA ALA A 246 -14.04 10.83 -15.86
C ALA A 246 -15.32 10.03 -16.14
N GLU A 247 -15.28 9.09 -17.08
CA GLU A 247 -16.39 8.19 -17.37
C GLU A 247 -16.62 7.19 -16.23
N ASP A 248 -15.53 6.59 -15.74
CA ASP A 248 -15.59 5.67 -14.61
C ASP A 248 -16.17 6.34 -13.37
N LYS A 249 -15.77 7.60 -13.12
CA LYS A 249 -16.36 8.41 -12.05
C LYS A 249 -17.87 8.57 -12.23
N ARG A 250 -18.35 8.89 -13.45
CA ARG A 250 -19.80 9.03 -13.70
C ARG A 250 -20.52 7.72 -13.41
N ALA A 251 -19.98 6.59 -13.87
CA ALA A 251 -20.54 5.26 -13.59
C ALA A 251 -20.56 4.96 -12.08
N PHE A 252 -19.47 5.24 -11.36
CA PHE A 252 -19.38 5.07 -9.91
C PHE A 252 -20.46 5.86 -9.17
N LEU A 253 -20.67 7.13 -9.54
CA LEU A 253 -21.70 7.98 -8.92
C LEU A 253 -23.12 7.56 -9.33
N ALA A 254 -23.33 7.16 -10.59
CA ALA A 254 -24.62 6.68 -11.07
C ALA A 254 -25.05 5.38 -10.38
N ALA A 255 -24.09 4.55 -9.97
CA ALA A 255 -24.32 3.35 -9.15
C ALA A 255 -24.59 3.68 -7.65
N GLY A 256 -24.78 4.95 -7.29
CA GLY A 256 -25.05 5.38 -5.91
C GLY A 256 -23.84 5.31 -4.97
N ARG A 257 -22.63 5.06 -5.49
CA ARG A 257 -21.41 4.98 -4.66
C ARG A 257 -20.89 6.37 -4.29
N ARG A 258 -20.21 6.45 -3.14
CA ARG A 258 -19.70 7.71 -2.56
C ARG A 258 -18.22 7.59 -2.26
N PHE A 259 -17.48 8.70 -2.36
CA PHE A 259 -16.06 8.72 -2.02
C PHE A 259 -15.80 8.84 -0.51
N PHE A 260 -16.61 9.66 0.18
CA PHE A 260 -16.49 10.02 1.59
C PHE A 260 -17.85 9.89 2.28
#